data_AF-A0A5K0ZPF3-F1
#
_entry.id   AF-A0A5K0ZPF3-F1
#
_cell.length_a   1.000
_cell.length_b   1.000
_cell.length_c   1.000
_cell.angle_alpha   90.00
_cell.angle_beta   90.00
_cell.angle_gamma   90.00
#
_symmetry.space_group_name_H-M   'P 1'
#
loop_
_entity.id
_entity.type
_entity.pdbx_description
1 polymer ?
#
loop_
_entity_poly.entity_id
_entity_poly.type
_entity_poly.pdbx_seq_one_letter_code
_entity_poly.pdbx_strand_id
1 'polypeptide(L)'
;MEQRESSESMAVDAGVANRGKETALFSIKPKFEPLKAQEMSGGQVQFRKVSVPPHRYTPLKKAWMDIYTPIYEQMKIDIRMNLK
;
A
#
# COMPACT_ATOMS: atom_id res chain seq x y z
N MET A 1 60.34 -23.07 24.18
CA MET A 1 59.23 -23.61 24.99
C MET A 1 57.93 -23.10 24.35
N GLU A 2 57.13 -23.90 23.62
CA GLU A 2 56.39 -25.06 24.16
C GLU A 2 55.22 -24.50 25.01
N GLN A 3 53.93 -24.64 24.70
CA GLN A 3 53.22 -25.78 24.13
C GLN A 3 51.71 -25.50 23.93
N ARG A 4 51.12 -26.21 22.95
CA ARG A 4 49.82 -26.95 22.92
C ARG A 4 48.53 -26.15 23.19
N GLU A 5 47.58 -26.03 22.27
CA GLU A 5 46.83 -27.07 21.52
C GLU A 5 45.98 -27.98 22.42
N SER A 6 44.66 -27.87 22.29
CA SER A 6 43.63 -28.93 22.43
C SER A 6 42.30 -28.28 22.00
N SER A 7 41.68 -28.59 20.85
CA SER A 7 41.31 -29.90 20.28
C SER A 7 40.40 -30.70 21.22
N GLU A 8 39.11 -30.79 20.89
CA GLU A 8 38.36 -32.01 20.53
C GLU A 8 36.85 -31.68 20.51
N SER A 9 36.19 -31.60 19.35
CA SER A 9 35.73 -32.64 18.44
C SER A 9 34.52 -33.44 18.95
N MET A 10 33.44 -33.46 18.15
CA MET A 10 32.79 -34.70 17.76
C MET A 10 32.32 -34.59 16.32
N ALA A 11 32.94 -35.42 15.49
CA ALA A 11 32.54 -35.72 14.13
C ALA A 11 31.28 -36.58 14.12
N VAL A 12 30.47 -36.43 13.06
CA VAL A 12 29.83 -37.58 12.42
C VAL A 12 29.88 -37.42 10.90
N ASP A 13 29.94 -38.59 10.29
CA ASP A 13 30.65 -38.96 9.08
C ASP A 13 29.84 -38.77 7.78
N ALA A 14 30.59 -38.95 6.68
CA ALA A 14 30.28 -38.82 5.28
C ALA A 14 28.91 -39.32 4.77
N GLY A 15 28.41 -38.63 3.74
CA GLY A 15 27.21 -39.06 3.03
C GLY A 15 26.88 -38.28 1.76
N VAL A 16 27.72 -38.44 0.73
CA VAL A 16 27.37 -38.45 -0.70
C VAL A 16 26.79 -37.16 -1.34
N ALA A 17 27.56 -36.69 -2.32
CA ALA A 17 27.21 -35.75 -3.38
C ALA A 17 25.72 -35.71 -3.78
N ASN A 18 25.07 -34.56 -3.57
CA ASN A 18 24.08 -34.09 -4.54
C ASN A 18 24.41 -32.66 -4.96
N ARG A 19 24.76 -32.58 -6.24
CA ARG A 19 25.28 -31.40 -6.94
C ARG A 19 24.12 -30.47 -7.23
N GLY A 20 24.23 -29.25 -6.71
CA GLY A 20 23.73 -28.00 -7.29
C GLY A 20 22.28 -27.99 -7.79
N LYS A 21 21.36 -27.45 -6.97
CA LYS A 21 20.16 -26.72 -7.44
C LYS A 21 19.29 -26.08 -6.35
N GLU A 22 19.74 -25.92 -5.09
CA GLU A 22 18.85 -25.37 -4.04
C GLU A 22 19.22 -23.96 -3.53
N THR A 23 20.46 -23.51 -3.71
CA THR A 23 20.89 -22.20 -3.16
C THR A 23 20.46 -20.98 -3.98
N ALA A 24 19.90 -21.18 -5.18
CA ALA A 24 19.47 -20.09 -6.07
C ALA A 24 18.01 -19.64 -5.87
N LEU A 25 17.18 -20.41 -5.15
CA LEU A 25 15.76 -20.09 -4.97
C LEU A 25 15.50 -19.01 -3.90
N PHE A 26 16.43 -18.82 -2.97
CA PHE A 26 16.25 -17.91 -1.83
C PHE A 26 16.86 -16.51 -2.03
N SER A 27 17.46 -16.23 -3.20
CA SER A 27 18.09 -14.92 -3.48
C SER A 27 17.26 -14.01 -4.40
N ILE A 28 16.08 -14.43 -4.84
CA ILE A 28 15.19 -13.56 -5.63
C ILE A 28 14.44 -12.66 -4.64
N LYS A 29 15.12 -11.63 -4.14
CA LYS A 29 14.45 -10.56 -3.40
C LYS A 29 13.50 -9.86 -4.37
N PRO A 30 12.18 -9.84 -4.12
CA PRO A 30 11.25 -9.17 -5.02
C PRO A 30 11.62 -7.69 -5.10
N LYS A 31 11.91 -7.22 -6.32
CA LYS A 31 12.15 -5.81 -6.59
C LYS A 31 10.80 -5.16 -6.85
N PHE A 32 10.35 -4.34 -5.90
CA PHE A 32 9.15 -3.54 -6.06
C PHE A 32 9.51 -2.21 -6.71
N GLU A 33 8.85 -1.90 -7.82
CA GLU A 33 8.95 -0.58 -8.45
C GLU A 33 8.25 0.47 -7.59
N PRO A 34 8.71 1.74 -7.61
CA PRO A 34 8.05 2.82 -6.88
C PRO A 34 6.61 3.00 -7.33
N LEU A 35 5.69 3.04 -6.37
CA LEU A 35 4.26 3.22 -6.62
C LEU A 35 4.01 4.61 -7.19
N LYS A 36 3.27 4.72 -8.30
CA LYS A 36 2.90 6.05 -8.83
C LYS A 36 1.94 6.72 -7.85
N ALA A 37 1.97 8.06 -7.77
CA ALA A 37 1.08 8.83 -6.89
C ALA A 37 -0.41 8.47 -7.03
N GLN A 38 -0.83 8.07 -8.23
CA GLN A 38 -2.19 7.64 -8.52
C GLN A 38 -2.53 6.27 -7.90
N GLU A 39 -1.55 5.37 -7.86
CA GLU A 39 -1.68 4.03 -7.27
C GLU A 39 -1.61 4.07 -5.75
N MET A 40 -0.94 5.08 -5.17
CA MET A 40 -0.93 5.33 -3.71
C MET A 40 -2.33 5.59 -3.14
N SER A 41 -3.22 6.21 -3.93
CA SER A 41 -4.62 6.46 -3.56
C SER A 41 -5.59 5.34 -3.98
N GLY A 42 -5.08 4.20 -4.45
CA GLY A 42 -5.89 3.08 -4.94
C GLY A 42 -6.34 3.19 -6.41
N GLY A 43 -5.82 4.16 -7.17
CA GLY A 43 -5.92 4.25 -8.63
C GLY A 43 -7.32 4.54 -9.21
N GLN A 44 -8.38 4.45 -8.40
CA GLN A 44 -9.77 4.49 -8.86
C GLN A 44 -10.48 5.74 -8.35
N VAL A 45 -11.20 6.42 -9.24
CA VAL A 45 -12.07 7.53 -8.87
C VAL A 45 -13.22 7.00 -8.02
N GLN A 46 -13.27 7.39 -6.75
CA GLN A 46 -14.31 6.96 -5.83
C GLN A 46 -15.51 7.91 -5.89
N PHE A 47 -16.66 7.40 -6.32
CA PHE A 47 -17.92 8.14 -6.27
C PHE A 47 -18.74 7.78 -5.04
N ARG A 48 -19.33 8.77 -4.39
CA ARG A 48 -20.27 8.60 -3.27
C ARG A 48 -21.54 9.39 -3.55
N LYS A 49 -22.70 8.77 -3.28
CA LYS A 49 -24.01 9.42 -3.39
C LYS A 49 -24.59 9.61 -1.99
N VAL A 50 -25.04 10.83 -1.70
CA VAL A 50 -25.70 11.18 -0.44
C VAL A 50 -27.13 11.61 -0.74
N SER A 51 -28.10 10.95 -0.10
CA SER A 51 -29.52 11.28 -0.22
C SER A 51 -29.83 12.55 0.58
N VAL A 52 -30.60 13.48 0.02
CA VAL A 52 -31.03 14.70 0.71
C VAL A 52 -32.55 14.66 0.90
N PRO A 53 -33.08 14.86 2.12
CA PRO A 53 -34.53 14.94 2.35
C PRO A 53 -35.17 16.15 1.65
N PRO A 54 -36.46 16.06 1.23
CA PRO A 54 -37.13 17.13 0.48
C PRO A 54 -37.09 18.52 1.12
N HIS A 55 -37.31 18.59 2.43
CA HIS A 55 -37.32 19.84 3.19
C HIS A 55 -35.93 20.52 3.28
N ARG A 56 -34.85 19.81 2.92
CA ARG A 56 -33.47 20.31 2.97
C ARG A 56 -32.94 20.86 1.64
N TYR A 57 -33.65 20.66 0.52
CA TYR A 57 -33.18 21.18 -0.76
C TYR A 57 -33.12 22.71 -0.79
N THR A 58 -34.14 23.39 -0.26
CA THR A 58 -34.20 24.85 -0.19
C THR A 58 -33.03 25.46 0.59
N PRO A 59 -32.74 25.03 1.84
CA PRO A 59 -31.57 25.55 2.56
C PRO A 59 -30.25 25.12 1.92
N LEU A 60 -30.15 23.92 1.37
CA LEU A 60 -28.94 23.46 0.68
C LEU A 60 -28.60 24.33 -0.54
N LYS A 61 -29.60 24.70 -1.35
CA LYS A 61 -29.42 25.56 -2.52
C LYS A 61 -28.92 26.96 -2.13
N LYS A 62 -29.42 27.52 -1.02
CA LYS A 62 -29.01 28.84 -0.53
C LYS A 62 -27.54 28.87 -0.09
N ALA A 63 -27.09 27.84 0.62
CA ALA A 63 -25.74 27.74 1.17
C ALA A 63 -24.76 26.94 0.27
N TRP A 64 -25.15 26.61 -0.97
CA TRP A 64 -24.38 25.69 -1.82
C TRP A 64 -22.96 26.21 -2.12
N MET A 65 -22.82 27.50 -2.45
CA MET A 65 -21.51 28.09 -2.79
C MET A 65 -20.55 28.10 -1.58
N ASP A 66 -21.09 28.30 -0.39
CA ASP A 66 -20.31 28.29 0.87
C ASP A 66 -19.78 26.89 1.17
N ILE A 67 -20.53 25.85 0.81
CA ILE A 67 -20.13 24.45 0.95
C ILE A 67 -19.17 24.04 -0.18
N TYR A 68 -19.44 24.45 -1.41
CA TYR A 68 -18.69 24.04 -2.60
C TYR A 68 -17.24 24.54 -2.58
N THR A 69 -17.05 25.83 -2.31
CA THR A 69 -15.74 26.49 -2.37
C THR A 69 -14.66 25.77 -1.56
N PRO A 70 -14.82 25.51 -0.24
CA PRO A 70 -13.77 24.82 0.53
C PRO A 70 -13.54 23.37 0.08
N ILE A 71 -14.58 22.68 -0.38
CA ILE A 71 -14.47 21.28 -0.82
C ILE A 71 -13.66 21.18 -2.13
N TYR A 72 -13.95 22.07 -3.07
CA TYR A 72 -13.26 22.08 -4.35
C TYR A 72 -11.83 22.65 -4.22
N GLU A 73 -11.65 23.75 -3.50
CA GLU A 73 -10.36 24.43 -3.46
C GLU A 73 -9.35 23.76 -2.53
N GLN A 74 -9.77 23.34 -1.34
CA GLN A 74 -8.86 22.82 -0.31
C GLN A 74 -8.73 21.31 -0.40
N MET A 75 -9.86 20.59 -0.55
CA MET A 75 -9.87 19.13 -0.60
C MET A 75 -9.70 18.56 -2.01
N LYS A 76 -9.86 19.40 -3.05
CA LYS A 76 -9.79 19.00 -4.48
C LYS A 76 -10.76 17.88 -4.83
N ILE A 77 -11.94 17.89 -4.20
CA ILE A 77 -13.01 16.92 -4.47
C ILE A 77 -14.03 17.55 -5.41
N ASP A 78 -14.36 16.84 -6.48
CA ASP A 78 -15.45 17.24 -7.38
C ASP A 78 -16.81 16.83 -6.79
N ILE A 79 -17.71 17.80 -6.66
CA ILE A 79 -19.04 17.60 -6.09
C ILE A 79 -20.11 18.22 -6.99
N ARG A 80 -21.28 17.58 -7.02
CA ARG A 80 -22.45 18.09 -7.75
C ARG A 80 -23.74 17.90 -6.95
N MET A 81 -24.63 18.88 -7.04
CA MET A 81 -25.98 18.80 -6.47
C MET A 81 -26.97 18.37 -7.55
N ASN A 82 -27.69 17.28 -7.32
CA ASN A 82 -28.80 16.85 -8.20
C ASN A 82 -30.11 17.48 -7.72
N LEU A 83 -30.68 18.38 -8.51
CA LEU A 83 -31.92 19.13 -8.19
C LEU A 83 -33.20 18.44 -8.72
N LYS A 84 -33.18 17.12 -8.85
CA LYS A 84 -34.28 16.33 -9.40
C LYS A 84 -34.87 15.41 -8.35
#